data_AF-A0A376TLT8-F1
#
_entry.id   AF-A0A376TLT8-F1
#
_cell.length_a   1.000
_cell.length_b   1.000
_cell.length_c   1.000
_cell.angle_alpha   90.00
_cell.angle_beta   90.00
_cell.angle_gamma   90.00
#
_symmetry.space_group_name_H-M   'P 1'
#
loop_
_entity.id
_entity.type
_entity.pdbx_description
1 polymer ?
#
loop_
_entity_poly.entity_id
_entity_poly.type
_entity_poly.pdbx_seq_one_letter_code
_entity_poly.pdbx_strand_id
1 'polypeptide(L)'
;MRPSIFQLLIEQIVEHPQWSQCSGCDMVQNDGTTNCPILINRECLRKGMFLKRLAALMKLARANRMHIPIRDLLLLSVNILLGDQHSGQILLTCRTAHNRAQKNNYTLTNPYSNVFGSNLSIRQRQQYQVFNILEAFGIGRETDNKFDDFLIYGAYNDSPLYASLLSNDIYYGESIYLPYLKDYLEGERKLIDDFIQALSKQRQRLFFSLPEESNFDPWHLTVLPSIGVISRFC
;
A
#
# COMPACT_ATOMS: atom_id res chain seq x y z
N MET A 1 5.08 -21.68 -12.40
CA MET A 1 6.01 -20.56 -12.74
C MET A 1 7.11 -20.51 -11.69
N ARG A 2 8.38 -20.33 -12.08
CA ARG A 2 9.45 -20.05 -11.12
C ARG A 2 9.23 -18.67 -10.48
N PRO A 3 9.43 -18.51 -9.16
CA PRO A 3 9.37 -17.20 -8.52
C PRO A 3 10.42 -16.26 -9.11
N SER A 4 10.05 -15.00 -9.30
CA SER A 4 10.98 -13.98 -9.76
C SER A 4 12.05 -13.70 -8.70
N ILE A 5 13.22 -13.17 -9.12
CA ILE A 5 14.29 -12.72 -8.20
C ILE A 5 13.73 -11.77 -7.14
N PHE A 6 12.80 -10.89 -7.53
CA PHE A 6 12.16 -9.97 -6.60
C PHE A 6 11.34 -10.71 -5.52
N GLN A 7 10.53 -11.69 -5.90
CA GLN A 7 9.76 -12.48 -4.94
C GLN A 7 10.65 -13.26 -3.98
N LEU A 8 11.75 -13.85 -4.48
CA LEU A 8 12.73 -14.54 -3.63
C LEU A 8 13.38 -13.56 -2.63
N LEU A 9 13.74 -12.36 -3.08
CA LEU A 9 14.32 -11.33 -2.20
C LEU A 9 13.33 -10.92 -1.11
N ILE A 10 12.06 -10.70 -1.46
CA ILE A 10 11.02 -10.37 -0.48
C ILE A 10 10.84 -11.50 0.51
N GLU A 11 10.74 -12.74 0.04
CA GLU A 11 10.62 -13.93 0.89
C GLU A 11 11.75 -14.02 1.90
N GLN A 12 13.01 -13.82 1.48
CA GLN A 12 14.15 -13.80 2.39
C GLN A 12 14.05 -12.70 3.45
N ILE A 13 13.50 -11.53 3.12
CA ILE A 13 13.33 -10.43 4.07
C ILE A 13 12.20 -10.74 5.05
N VAL A 14 11.02 -11.12 4.57
CA VAL A 14 9.83 -11.28 5.42
C VAL A 14 9.87 -12.58 6.23
N GLU A 15 10.58 -13.61 5.80
CA GLU A 15 10.77 -14.86 6.55
C GLU A 15 12.11 -14.91 7.30
N HIS A 16 12.85 -13.79 7.35
CA HIS A 16 14.16 -13.77 8.01
C HIS A 16 14.07 -14.22 9.48
N PRO A 17 14.95 -15.13 9.96
CA PRO A 17 14.86 -15.67 11.32
C PRO A 17 14.91 -14.61 12.44
N GLN A 18 15.53 -13.46 12.18
CA GLN A 18 15.62 -12.38 13.17
C GLN A 18 14.27 -11.72 13.49
N TRP A 19 13.21 -11.96 12.71
CA TRP A 19 11.86 -11.56 13.11
C TRP A 19 11.39 -12.22 14.41
N SER A 20 11.99 -13.34 14.83
CA SER A 20 11.78 -13.95 16.14
C SER A 20 12.13 -13.01 17.31
N GLN A 21 12.95 -11.99 17.09
CA GLN A 21 13.25 -10.96 18.09
C GLN A 21 12.03 -10.06 18.38
N CYS A 22 11.02 -10.05 17.50
CA CYS A 22 9.77 -9.33 17.70
C CYS A 22 8.74 -10.12 18.52
N SER A 23 9.01 -11.38 18.88
CA SER A 23 8.07 -12.22 19.66
C SER A 23 7.80 -11.67 21.07
N GLY A 24 8.74 -10.91 21.65
CA GLY A 24 8.57 -10.23 22.95
C GLY A 24 8.02 -8.81 22.83
N CYS A 25 7.41 -8.45 21.70
CA CYS A 25 6.86 -7.11 21.51
C CYS A 25 5.51 -6.98 22.23
N ASP A 26 5.39 -6.03 23.15
CA ASP A 26 4.17 -5.77 23.93
C ASP A 26 2.95 -5.34 23.08
N MET A 27 3.16 -5.06 21.79
CA MET A 27 2.11 -4.78 20.80
C MET A 27 1.56 -6.04 20.12
N VAL A 28 2.10 -7.22 20.44
CA VAL A 28 1.56 -8.51 20.00
C VAL A 28 0.63 -9.03 21.09
N GLN A 29 -0.61 -9.30 20.72
CA GLN A 29 -1.65 -9.78 21.62
C GLN A 29 -1.57 -11.30 21.78
N ASN A 30 -2.23 -11.81 22.83
CA ASN A 30 -2.22 -13.25 23.15
C ASN A 30 -2.85 -14.13 22.06
N ASP A 31 -3.74 -13.57 21.24
CA ASP A 31 -4.36 -14.25 20.09
C ASP A 31 -3.49 -14.22 18.82
N GLY A 32 -2.28 -13.65 18.91
CA GLY A 32 -1.34 -13.49 17.80
C GLY A 32 -1.62 -12.29 16.90
N THR A 33 -2.67 -11.50 17.16
CA THR A 33 -2.90 -10.23 16.46
C THR A 33 -1.89 -9.18 16.94
N THR A 34 -1.67 -8.13 16.16
CA THR A 34 -0.75 -7.06 16.55
C THR A 34 -1.19 -5.72 16.00
N ASN A 35 -1.00 -4.67 16.80
CA ASN A 35 -1.15 -3.28 16.38
C ASN A 35 0.21 -2.63 16.01
N CYS A 36 1.30 -3.40 15.96
CA CYS A 36 2.60 -2.89 15.56
C CYS A 36 2.64 -2.67 14.03
N PRO A 37 2.79 -1.42 13.53
CA PRO A 37 2.79 -1.16 12.09
C PRO A 37 3.91 -1.90 11.33
N ILE A 38 5.05 -2.15 11.96
CA ILE A 38 6.14 -2.92 11.34
C ILE A 38 5.69 -4.36 11.04
N LEU A 39 5.05 -5.02 12.01
CA LEU A 39 4.57 -6.40 11.86
C LEU A 39 3.37 -6.47 10.92
N ILE A 40 2.46 -5.49 10.98
CA ILE A 40 1.34 -5.40 10.03
C ILE A 40 1.87 -5.27 8.60
N ASN A 41 2.80 -4.34 8.36
CA ASN A 41 3.40 -4.13 7.03
C ASN A 41 4.16 -5.37 6.53
N ARG A 42 4.84 -6.08 7.44
CA ARG A 42 5.47 -7.38 7.14
C ARG A 42 4.42 -8.39 6.66
N GLU A 43 3.31 -8.54 7.37
CA GLU A 43 2.24 -9.46 6.96
C GLU A 43 1.63 -9.07 5.60
N CYS A 44 1.42 -7.78 5.35
CA CYS A 44 0.97 -7.29 4.05
C CYS A 44 1.92 -7.71 2.91
N LEU A 45 3.23 -7.62 3.14
CA LEU A 45 4.24 -7.95 2.15
C LEU A 45 4.47 -9.48 2.01
N ARG A 46 4.23 -10.23 3.09
CA ARG A 46 4.42 -11.68 3.17
C ARG A 46 3.34 -12.48 2.46
N LYS A 47 2.09 -12.02 2.48
CA LYS A 47 0.94 -12.79 2.02
C LYS A 47 0.11 -12.09 0.94
N GLY A 48 -0.58 -12.92 0.18
CA GLY A 48 -1.76 -12.51 -0.58
C GLY A 48 -1.46 -11.71 -1.84
N MET A 49 -2.30 -10.71 -2.08
CA MET A 49 -2.38 -10.04 -3.37
C MET A 49 -1.39 -8.89 -3.53
N PHE A 50 -0.91 -8.32 -2.41
CA PHE A 50 0.08 -7.24 -2.43
C PHE A 50 1.34 -7.70 -3.17
N LEU A 51 1.97 -8.79 -2.71
CA LEU A 51 3.21 -9.30 -3.31
C LEU A 51 2.99 -9.74 -4.77
N LYS A 52 1.86 -10.38 -5.07
CA LYS A 52 1.51 -10.78 -6.43
C LYS A 52 1.49 -9.59 -7.38
N ARG A 53 0.84 -8.50 -6.98
CA ARG A 53 0.71 -7.30 -7.81
C ARG A 53 1.97 -6.49 -7.89
N LEU A 54 2.70 -6.36 -6.79
CA LEU A 54 4.01 -5.74 -6.83
C LEU A 54 4.95 -6.50 -7.76
N ALA A 55 4.95 -7.84 -7.70
CA ALA A 55 5.70 -8.67 -8.64
C ALA A 55 5.23 -8.50 -10.09
N ALA A 56 3.93 -8.33 -10.34
CA ALA A 56 3.39 -8.03 -11.67
C ALA A 56 3.91 -6.67 -12.20
N LEU A 57 3.93 -5.62 -11.37
CA LEU A 57 4.54 -4.34 -11.73
C LEU A 57 6.03 -4.46 -12.06
N MET A 58 6.78 -5.26 -11.28
CA MET A 58 8.19 -5.54 -11.56
C MET A 58 8.39 -6.27 -12.90
N LYS A 59 7.51 -7.23 -13.22
CA LYS A 59 7.55 -7.93 -14.51
C LYS A 59 7.27 -6.98 -15.68
N LEU A 60 6.26 -6.13 -15.55
CA LEU A 60 5.91 -5.13 -16.55
C LEU A 60 7.02 -4.11 -16.77
N ALA A 61 7.64 -3.62 -15.70
CA ALA A 61 8.81 -2.74 -15.79
C ALA A 61 9.95 -3.42 -16.58
N ARG A 62 10.25 -4.69 -16.27
CA ARG A 62 11.27 -5.46 -16.99
C ARG A 62 10.90 -5.69 -18.46
N ALA A 63 9.64 -5.96 -18.78
CA ALA A 63 9.17 -6.11 -20.16
C ALA A 63 9.36 -4.80 -20.95
N ASN A 64 9.20 -3.65 -20.29
CA ASN A 64 9.50 -2.33 -20.84
C ASN A 64 10.99 -1.95 -20.78
N ARG A 65 11.90 -2.92 -20.59
CA ARG A 65 13.37 -2.75 -20.51
C ARG A 65 13.83 -1.83 -19.38
N MET A 66 12.98 -1.59 -18.38
CA MET A 66 13.33 -0.85 -17.17
C MET A 66 13.91 -1.83 -16.16
N HIS A 67 15.24 -1.92 -16.12
CA HIS A 67 15.95 -2.75 -15.17
C HIS A 67 16.09 -2.04 -13.83
N ILE A 68 15.55 -2.65 -12.76
CA ILE A 68 15.66 -2.12 -11.39
C ILE A 68 16.84 -2.82 -10.69
N PRO A 69 17.84 -2.06 -10.19
CA PRO A 69 18.97 -2.66 -9.50
C PRO A 69 18.55 -3.27 -8.16
N ILE A 70 19.26 -4.30 -7.70
CA ILE A 70 18.94 -4.99 -6.44
C ILE A 70 18.93 -4.06 -5.23
N ARG A 71 19.79 -3.03 -5.23
CA ARG A 71 19.82 -1.99 -4.20
C ARG A 71 18.47 -1.28 -4.07
N ASP A 72 17.86 -0.94 -5.19
CA ASP A 72 16.57 -0.24 -5.21
C ASP A 72 15.43 -1.19 -4.81
N LEU A 73 15.54 -2.49 -5.11
CA LEU A 73 14.59 -3.49 -4.61
C LEU A 73 14.66 -3.66 -3.09
N LEU A 74 15.87 -3.68 -2.52
CA LEU A 74 16.08 -3.70 -1.07
C LEU A 74 15.52 -2.42 -0.43
N LEU A 75 15.82 -1.26 -1.02
CA LEU A 75 15.32 0.03 -0.55
C LEU A 75 13.79 0.07 -0.56
N LEU A 76 13.16 -0.36 -1.66
CA LEU A 76 11.70 -0.46 -1.77
C LEU A 76 11.14 -1.36 -0.65
N SER A 77 11.75 -2.52 -0.42
CA SER A 77 11.32 -3.47 0.62
C SER A 77 11.37 -2.84 2.00
N VAL A 78 12.48 -2.17 2.34
CA VAL A 78 12.64 -1.44 3.60
C VAL A 78 11.63 -0.30 3.70
N ASN A 79 11.38 0.43 2.62
CA ASN A 79 10.44 1.55 2.61
C ASN A 79 8.98 1.09 2.82
N ILE A 80 8.59 -0.04 2.23
CA ILE A 80 7.27 -0.64 2.45
C ILE A 80 7.11 -1.09 3.91
N LEU A 81 8.13 -1.76 4.46
CA LEU A 81 8.09 -2.29 5.82
C LEU A 81 8.11 -1.20 6.89
N LEU A 82 9.00 -0.22 6.73
CA LEU A 82 9.37 0.71 7.78
C LEU A 82 9.05 2.17 7.45
N GLY A 83 8.55 2.52 6.26
CA GLY A 83 8.32 3.91 5.90
C GLY A 83 7.39 4.64 6.88
N ASP A 84 7.81 5.82 7.33
CA ASP A 84 7.07 6.71 8.22
C ASP A 84 7.01 8.10 7.60
N GLN A 85 5.82 8.65 7.39
CA GLN A 85 5.63 10.00 6.82
C GLN A 85 5.72 11.11 7.88
N HIS A 86 6.03 10.79 9.14
CA HIS A 86 6.17 11.80 10.17
C HIS A 86 7.39 12.73 9.95
N SER A 87 7.20 14.03 10.18
CA SER A 87 8.24 15.03 9.93
C SER A 87 9.59 14.68 10.58
N GLY A 88 10.65 14.76 9.78
CA GLY A 88 12.03 14.51 10.21
C GLY A 88 12.42 13.03 10.37
N GLN A 89 11.48 12.09 10.18
CA GLN A 89 11.74 10.66 10.28
C GLN A 89 11.24 9.93 9.05
N ILE A 90 12.10 9.12 8.43
CA ILE A 90 11.75 8.40 7.19
C ILE A 90 11.38 6.94 7.46
N LEU A 91 11.98 6.36 8.50
CA LEU A 91 11.84 4.95 8.85
C LEU A 91 11.42 4.78 10.31
N LEU A 92 10.54 3.80 10.53
CA LEU A 92 10.09 3.36 11.83
C LEU A 92 11.23 2.70 12.61
N THR A 93 11.15 2.90 13.91
CA THR A 93 11.83 2.11 14.94
C THR A 93 10.76 1.45 15.80
N CYS A 94 11.09 0.47 16.64
CA CYS A 94 10.10 -0.11 17.57
C CYS A 94 9.41 0.96 18.44
N ARG A 95 10.19 1.96 18.90
CA ARG A 95 9.67 3.09 19.69
C ARG A 95 8.67 3.93 18.90
N THR A 96 8.99 4.26 17.66
CA THR A 96 8.11 5.13 16.86
C THR A 96 6.92 4.37 16.31
N ALA A 97 7.06 3.08 15.99
CA ALA A 97 5.96 2.17 15.71
C ALA A 97 4.94 2.15 16.86
N HIS A 98 5.41 2.01 18.10
CA HIS A 98 4.57 2.09 19.30
C HIS A 98 3.84 3.43 19.42
N ASN A 99 4.56 4.54 19.21
CA ASN A 99 3.95 5.87 19.24
C ASN A 99 2.88 6.07 18.15
N ARG A 100 3.07 5.49 16.95
CA ARG A 100 2.07 5.54 15.87
C ARG A 100 0.84 4.72 16.24
N ALA A 101 1.04 3.52 16.75
CA ALA A 101 -0.04 2.62 17.17
C ALA A 101 -0.90 3.24 18.29
N GLN A 102 -0.27 3.80 19.34
CA GLN A 102 -0.99 4.45 20.44
C GLN A 102 -1.83 5.67 20.00
N LYS A 103 -1.35 6.40 18.99
CA LYS A 103 -2.05 7.58 18.45
C LYS A 103 -3.00 7.24 17.30
N ASN A 104 -3.11 5.97 16.93
CA ASN A 104 -3.85 5.50 15.76
C ASN A 104 -3.41 6.16 14.43
N ASN A 105 -2.13 6.55 14.32
CA ASN A 105 -1.57 7.29 13.18
C ASN A 105 -1.08 6.36 12.05
N TYR A 106 -1.91 5.40 11.64
CA TYR A 106 -1.56 4.44 10.58
C TYR A 106 -1.51 5.07 9.19
N THR A 107 -2.15 6.23 8.99
CA THR A 107 -2.01 7.03 7.75
C THR A 107 -0.55 7.32 7.38
N LEU A 108 0.33 7.42 8.38
CA LEU A 108 1.76 7.73 8.20
C LEU A 108 2.61 6.51 7.86
N THR A 109 2.11 5.30 8.10
CA THR A 109 2.87 4.03 7.95
C THR A 109 2.32 3.13 6.86
N ASN A 110 1.40 3.67 6.02
CA ASN A 110 0.66 2.93 5.02
C ASN A 110 1.60 2.26 3.99
N PRO A 111 1.68 0.92 3.96
CA PRO A 111 2.61 0.20 3.10
C PRO A 111 2.25 0.36 1.62
N TYR A 112 0.95 0.48 1.28
CA TYR A 112 0.46 0.63 -0.08
C TYR A 112 0.93 1.94 -0.71
N SER A 113 0.98 3.02 0.08
CA SER A 113 1.45 4.33 -0.35
C SER A 113 2.99 4.40 -0.34
N ASN A 114 3.64 3.74 0.63
CA ASN A 114 5.09 3.66 0.71
C ASN A 114 5.72 2.87 -0.45
N VAL A 115 4.97 2.02 -1.17
CA VAL A 115 5.41 1.47 -2.47
C VAL A 115 5.84 2.58 -3.44
N PHE A 116 5.15 3.73 -3.40
CA PHE A 116 5.42 4.88 -4.25
C PHE A 116 6.27 5.96 -3.54
N GLY A 117 6.83 5.65 -2.37
CA GLY A 117 7.67 6.57 -1.61
C GLY A 117 6.92 7.78 -1.06
N SER A 118 5.65 7.62 -0.62
CA SER A 118 4.86 8.72 -0.03
C SER A 118 5.48 9.34 1.22
N ASN A 119 6.28 8.58 1.95
CA ASN A 119 7.06 9.04 3.10
C ASN A 119 8.32 9.86 2.73
N LEU A 120 8.71 9.87 1.46
CA LEU A 120 9.91 10.57 0.98
C LEU A 120 9.54 11.92 0.37
N SER A 121 10.45 12.90 0.52
CA SER A 121 10.36 14.14 -0.26
C SER A 121 10.50 13.85 -1.76
N ILE A 122 9.95 14.74 -2.60
CA ILE A 122 10.05 14.63 -4.07
C ILE A 122 11.51 14.46 -4.51
N ARG A 123 12.42 15.26 -3.92
CA ARG A 123 13.86 15.19 -4.22
C ARG A 123 14.47 13.83 -3.89
N GLN A 124 14.11 13.22 -2.77
CA GLN A 124 14.60 11.89 -2.40
C GLN A 124 14.01 10.80 -3.30
N ARG A 125 12.71 10.90 -3.59
CA ARG A 125 12.01 9.93 -4.46
C ARG A 125 12.64 9.86 -5.85
N GLN A 126 12.94 11.02 -6.44
CA GLN A 126 13.54 11.13 -7.78
C GLN A 126 14.95 10.52 -7.88
N GLN A 127 15.67 10.36 -6.77
CA GLN A 127 17.01 9.76 -6.75
C GLN A 127 17.00 8.25 -6.98
N TYR A 128 15.87 7.57 -6.71
CA TYR A 128 15.76 6.12 -6.81
C TYR A 128 14.90 5.72 -8.00
N GLN A 129 15.46 4.86 -8.85
CA GLN A 129 14.86 4.48 -10.11
C GLN A 129 13.54 3.72 -9.89
N VAL A 130 13.46 2.90 -8.84
CA VAL A 130 12.28 2.09 -8.52
C VAL A 130 11.03 2.95 -8.30
N PHE A 131 11.13 4.09 -7.62
CA PHE A 131 9.97 4.95 -7.38
C PHE A 131 9.54 5.67 -8.65
N ASN A 132 10.48 6.15 -9.46
CA ASN A 132 10.16 6.78 -10.75
C ASN A 132 9.43 5.79 -11.69
N ILE A 133 9.87 4.53 -11.72
CA ILE A 133 9.22 3.46 -12.50
C ILE A 133 7.82 3.18 -11.97
N LEU A 134 7.66 3.01 -10.65
CA LEU A 134 6.38 2.70 -10.04
C LEU A 134 5.38 3.85 -10.19
N GLU A 135 5.86 5.09 -10.06
CA GLU A 135 5.07 6.30 -10.25
C GLU A 135 4.55 6.44 -11.69
N ALA A 136 5.31 5.98 -12.68
CA ALA A 136 4.91 6.01 -14.09
C ALA A 136 3.69 5.14 -14.43
N PHE A 137 3.35 4.14 -13.59
CA PHE A 137 2.10 3.40 -13.73
C PHE A 137 0.87 4.22 -13.28
N GLY A 138 1.08 5.34 -12.57
CA GLY A 138 0.06 6.27 -12.07
C GLY A 138 -1.02 5.64 -11.20
N ILE A 139 -0.66 4.58 -10.46
CA ILE A 139 -1.61 3.87 -9.59
C ILE A 139 -2.22 4.82 -8.56
N GLY A 140 -3.55 4.91 -8.61
CA GLY A 140 -4.35 5.76 -7.72
C GLY A 140 -4.35 7.25 -8.07
N ARG A 141 -3.67 7.68 -9.14
CA ARG A 141 -3.87 9.01 -9.74
C ARG A 141 -5.03 9.01 -10.71
N GLU A 142 -5.16 7.92 -11.47
CA GLU A 142 -6.28 7.73 -12.37
C GLU A 142 -7.60 7.63 -11.60
N THR A 143 -8.60 8.30 -12.15
CA THR A 143 -9.98 8.27 -11.68
C THR A 143 -10.74 7.24 -12.52
N ASP A 144 -11.37 6.27 -11.86
CA ASP A 144 -12.33 5.39 -12.49
C ASP A 144 -13.64 5.54 -11.72
N ASN A 145 -14.70 5.94 -12.42
CA ASN A 145 -15.98 6.25 -11.79
C ASN A 145 -16.51 5.07 -10.95
N LYS A 146 -16.28 3.81 -11.35
CA LYS A 146 -16.74 2.66 -10.56
C LYS A 146 -16.01 2.57 -9.23
N PHE A 147 -14.71 2.82 -9.22
CA PHE A 147 -13.92 2.84 -7.99
C PHE A 147 -14.27 4.03 -7.10
N ASP A 148 -14.49 5.19 -7.70
CA ASP A 148 -14.82 6.41 -6.97
C ASP A 148 -16.22 6.34 -6.37
N ASP A 149 -17.22 5.92 -7.14
CA ASP A 149 -18.58 5.69 -6.66
C ASP A 149 -18.58 4.66 -5.53
N PHE A 150 -17.78 3.60 -5.66
CA PHE A 150 -17.62 2.59 -4.62
C PHE A 150 -16.99 3.17 -3.34
N LEU A 151 -15.93 3.97 -3.46
CA LEU A 151 -15.23 4.56 -2.30
C LEU A 151 -16.04 5.68 -1.64
N ILE A 152 -16.85 6.42 -2.38
CA ILE A 152 -17.61 7.57 -1.86
C ILE A 152 -18.97 7.13 -1.32
N TYR A 153 -19.71 6.33 -2.10
CA TYR A 153 -21.09 5.97 -1.79
C TYR A 153 -21.23 4.57 -1.18
N GLY A 154 -20.21 3.71 -1.29
CA GLY A 154 -20.27 2.33 -0.82
C GLY A 154 -20.55 2.19 0.69
N ALA A 155 -20.05 3.13 1.50
CA ALA A 155 -20.30 3.19 2.94
C ALA A 155 -21.77 3.45 3.31
N TYR A 156 -22.54 4.07 2.42
CA TYR A 156 -23.93 4.50 2.66
C TYR A 156 -24.98 3.55 2.06
N ASN A 157 -24.53 2.58 1.26
CA ASN A 157 -25.40 1.68 0.51
C ASN A 157 -25.43 0.24 1.10
N ASP A 158 -25.00 0.06 2.35
CA ASP A 158 -24.86 -1.25 3.03
C ASP A 158 -24.20 -2.33 2.15
N SER A 159 -23.24 -1.92 1.31
CA SER A 159 -22.64 -2.79 0.32
C SER A 159 -21.79 -3.88 0.99
N PRO A 160 -22.13 -5.19 0.83
CA PRO A 160 -21.30 -6.27 1.37
C PRO A 160 -19.87 -6.24 0.80
N LEU A 161 -19.74 -5.71 -0.42
CA LEU A 161 -18.47 -5.54 -1.10
C LEU A 161 -17.61 -4.45 -0.43
N TYR A 162 -18.24 -3.38 0.06
CA TYR A 162 -17.54 -2.34 0.82
C TYR A 162 -17.02 -2.88 2.14
N ALA A 163 -17.85 -3.59 2.89
CA ALA A 163 -17.43 -4.22 4.15
C ALA A 163 -16.26 -5.19 3.93
N SER A 164 -16.34 -6.02 2.88
CA SER A 164 -15.29 -7.01 2.60
C SER A 164 -13.96 -6.42 2.13
N LEU A 165 -13.98 -5.30 1.40
CA LEU A 165 -12.79 -4.70 0.80
C LEU A 165 -12.19 -3.53 1.59
N LEU A 166 -12.99 -2.80 2.38
CA LEU A 166 -12.55 -1.65 3.18
C LEU A 166 -12.65 -1.88 4.68
N SER A 167 -13.82 -2.29 5.18
CA SER A 167 -14.06 -2.37 6.64
C SER A 167 -13.31 -3.53 7.30
N ASN A 168 -13.02 -4.61 6.58
CA ASN A 168 -12.22 -5.75 7.09
C ASN A 168 -10.74 -5.43 7.31
N ASP A 169 -10.24 -4.32 6.76
CA ASP A 169 -8.87 -3.86 7.00
C ASP A 169 -8.86 -2.85 8.15
N ILE A 170 -8.46 -3.37 9.30
CA ILE A 170 -8.49 -2.67 10.59
C ILE A 170 -7.63 -1.38 10.55
N TYR A 171 -6.53 -1.37 9.81
CA TYR A 171 -5.49 -0.35 9.94
C TYR A 171 -5.36 0.59 8.75
N TYR A 172 -5.52 0.08 7.53
CA TYR A 172 -5.25 0.85 6.30
C TYR A 172 -6.47 0.99 5.39
N GLY A 173 -7.61 0.38 5.75
CA GLY A 173 -8.87 0.50 5.04
C GLY A 173 -9.68 1.71 5.49
N GLU A 174 -10.92 1.45 5.91
CA GLU A 174 -11.90 2.48 6.23
C GLU A 174 -11.46 3.43 7.36
N SER A 175 -10.79 2.92 8.39
CA SER A 175 -10.43 3.67 9.60
C SER A 175 -9.59 4.93 9.32
N ILE A 176 -8.76 4.90 8.29
CA ILE A 176 -7.89 6.02 7.89
C ILE A 176 -8.48 6.90 6.77
N TYR A 177 -9.64 6.54 6.24
CA TYR A 177 -10.28 7.18 5.09
C TYR A 177 -11.60 7.87 5.46
N LEU A 178 -12.41 7.22 6.29
CA LEU A 178 -13.75 7.68 6.64
C LEU A 178 -13.82 9.10 7.20
N PRO A 179 -12.86 9.60 8.03
CA PRO A 179 -12.89 10.99 8.47
C PRO A 179 -12.88 11.98 7.29
N TYR A 180 -11.98 11.78 6.31
CA TYR A 180 -11.89 12.64 5.13
C TYR A 180 -13.12 12.58 4.24
N LEU A 181 -13.76 11.40 4.14
CA LEU A 181 -15.01 11.24 3.39
C LEU A 181 -16.16 12.01 4.04
N LYS A 182 -16.27 11.98 5.37
CA LYS A 182 -17.31 12.72 6.12
C LYS A 182 -17.14 14.22 5.94
N ASP A 183 -15.93 14.73 6.14
CA ASP A 183 -15.62 16.15 5.98
C ASP A 183 -15.96 16.65 4.56
N TYR A 184 -15.67 15.82 3.53
CA TYR A 184 -16.02 16.11 2.14
C TYR A 184 -17.54 16.18 1.92
N LEU A 185 -18.30 15.20 2.42
CA LEU A 185 -19.77 15.14 2.24
C LEU A 185 -20.52 16.21 3.03
N GLU A 186 -19.96 16.67 4.15
CA GLU A 186 -20.48 17.79 4.93
C GLU A 186 -20.21 19.16 4.27
N GLY A 187 -19.41 19.17 3.19
CA GLY A 187 -19.20 20.34 2.33
C GLY A 187 -18.07 21.27 2.77
N GLU A 188 -17.12 20.79 3.58
CA GLU A 188 -15.97 21.57 4.02
C GLU A 188 -14.97 21.83 2.88
N ARG A 189 -15.19 22.90 2.11
CA ARG A 189 -14.38 23.24 0.91
C ARG A 189 -12.86 23.37 1.16
N LYS A 190 -12.44 23.64 2.40
CA LYS A 190 -11.02 23.76 2.76
C LYS A 190 -10.28 22.42 2.85
N LEU A 191 -11.02 21.30 2.85
CA LEU A 191 -10.49 19.95 3.04
C LEU A 191 -10.55 19.09 1.77
N ILE A 192 -10.92 19.68 0.63
CA ILE A 192 -11.03 18.95 -0.65
C ILE A 192 -9.70 18.31 -1.03
N ASP A 193 -8.59 19.04 -0.91
CA ASP A 193 -7.26 18.51 -1.28
C ASP A 193 -6.85 17.32 -0.40
N ASP A 194 -7.19 17.37 0.89
CA ASP A 194 -6.93 16.28 1.84
C ASP A 194 -7.78 15.05 1.51
N PHE A 195 -9.06 15.25 1.15
CA PHE A 195 -9.93 14.18 0.67
C PHE A 195 -9.41 13.55 -0.62
N ILE A 196 -9.02 14.34 -1.62
CA ILE A 196 -8.48 13.82 -2.88
C ILE A 196 -7.20 12.99 -2.64
N GLN A 197 -6.34 13.43 -1.71
CA GLN A 197 -5.16 12.65 -1.31
C GLN A 197 -5.54 11.35 -0.61
N ALA A 198 -6.51 11.38 0.31
CA ALA A 198 -7.00 10.19 1.00
C ALA A 198 -7.64 9.18 0.03
N LEU A 199 -8.43 9.67 -0.93
CA LEU A 199 -9.05 8.87 -1.99
C LEU A 199 -7.99 8.21 -2.87
N SER A 200 -6.97 8.96 -3.28
CA SER A 200 -5.84 8.42 -4.06
C SER A 200 -5.11 7.30 -3.31
N LYS A 201 -4.87 7.46 -1.99
CA LYS A 201 -4.27 6.42 -1.15
C LYS A 201 -5.15 5.17 -1.04
N GLN A 202 -6.47 5.32 -0.98
CA GLN A 202 -7.39 4.18 -0.98
C GLN A 202 -7.43 3.46 -2.32
N ARG A 203 -7.36 4.18 -3.45
CA ARG A 203 -7.18 3.55 -4.77
C ARG A 203 -5.88 2.75 -4.83
N GLN A 204 -4.76 3.30 -4.35
CA GLN A 204 -3.49 2.56 -4.26
C GLN A 204 -3.64 1.28 -3.44
N ARG A 205 -4.30 1.36 -2.27
CA ARG A 205 -4.59 0.19 -1.46
C ARG A 205 -5.43 -0.84 -2.21
N LEU A 206 -6.55 -0.44 -2.82
CA LEU A 206 -7.42 -1.33 -3.58
C LEU A 206 -6.69 -2.00 -4.72
N PHE A 207 -5.81 -1.26 -5.42
CA PHE A 207 -4.93 -1.86 -6.42
C PHE A 207 -4.21 -3.05 -5.81
N PHE A 208 -3.56 -2.93 -4.65
CA PHE A 208 -2.81 -4.02 -4.03
C PHE A 208 -3.64 -5.07 -3.27
N SER A 209 -4.85 -4.75 -2.79
CA SER A 209 -5.62 -5.63 -1.89
C SER A 209 -6.79 -6.39 -2.55
N LEU A 210 -7.36 -5.90 -3.66
CA LEU A 210 -8.49 -6.54 -4.36
C LEU A 210 -8.28 -8.05 -4.60
N PRO A 211 -9.26 -8.94 -4.47
CA PRO A 211 -9.12 -10.33 -4.89
C PRO A 211 -9.00 -10.47 -6.42
N GLU A 212 -8.44 -11.60 -6.91
CA GLU A 212 -8.36 -11.89 -8.35
C GLU A 212 -9.75 -12.12 -8.96
N GLU A 213 -10.69 -12.66 -8.17
CA GLU A 213 -12.08 -12.92 -8.58
C GLU A 213 -13.02 -11.74 -8.33
N SER A 214 -12.48 -10.55 -8.07
CA SER A 214 -13.31 -9.36 -7.90
C SER A 214 -13.92 -8.93 -9.23
N ASN A 215 -15.15 -8.39 -9.18
CA ASN A 215 -15.75 -7.68 -10.31
C ASN A 215 -15.02 -6.38 -10.68
N PHE A 216 -14.10 -5.92 -9.82
CA PHE A 216 -13.21 -4.80 -10.09
C PHE A 216 -11.90 -5.29 -10.70
N ASP A 217 -11.56 -4.76 -11.87
CA ASP A 217 -10.23 -4.92 -12.43
C ASP A 217 -9.27 -3.90 -11.77
N PRO A 218 -8.28 -4.33 -10.96
CA PRO A 218 -7.33 -3.39 -10.35
C PRO A 218 -6.54 -2.59 -11.39
N TRP A 219 -6.35 -3.10 -12.62
CA TRP A 219 -5.53 -2.43 -13.62
C TRP A 219 -6.17 -1.15 -14.18
N HIS A 220 -7.49 -0.97 -14.00
CA HIS A 220 -8.17 0.29 -14.27
C HIS A 220 -7.67 1.47 -13.41
N LEU A 221 -6.99 1.17 -12.29
CA LEU A 221 -6.37 2.18 -11.45
C LEU A 221 -4.99 2.63 -11.96
N THR A 222 -4.53 2.13 -13.10
CA THR A 222 -3.27 2.52 -13.77
C THR A 222 -3.53 3.44 -14.95
N VAL A 223 -2.51 4.20 -15.37
CA VAL A 223 -2.55 5.12 -16.55
C VAL A 223 -2.96 4.41 -17.85
N LEU A 224 -2.68 3.11 -17.95
CA LEU A 224 -3.01 2.29 -19.11
C LEU A 224 -3.74 1.02 -18.64
N PRO A 225 -5.09 1.04 -18.56
CA PRO A 225 -5.87 -0.11 -18.08
C PRO A 225 -5.58 -1.42 -18.81
N SER A 226 -5.22 -1.36 -20.10
CA SER A 226 -4.85 -2.50 -20.94
C SER A 226 -3.57 -3.23 -20.48
N ILE A 227 -2.76 -2.64 -19.60
CA ILE A 227 -1.59 -3.28 -18.99
C ILE A 227 -1.97 -4.59 -18.27
N GLY A 228 -3.18 -4.68 -17.72
CA GLY A 228 -3.65 -5.90 -17.08
C GLY A 228 -3.65 -7.12 -17.99
N VAL A 229 -4.03 -6.93 -19.26
CA VAL A 229 -4.01 -7.97 -20.28
C VAL A 229 -2.57 -8.36 -20.63
N ILE A 230 -1.71 -7.36 -20.86
CA ILE A 230 -0.28 -7.56 -21.19
C ILE A 230 0.45 -8.33 -20.09
N SER A 231 0.14 -8.04 -18.82
CA SER A 231 0.76 -8.70 -17.66
C SER A 231 0.57 -10.21 -17.63
N ARG A 232 -0.49 -10.75 -18.26
CA ARG A 232 -0.77 -12.19 -18.34
C ARG A 232 0.08 -12.90 -19.40
N PHE A 233 0.65 -12.16 -20.34
CA PHE A 233 1.47 -12.68 -21.44
C PHE A 233 2.99 -12.49 -21.22
N CYS A 234 3.39 -11.84 -20.12
CA CYS A 234 4.79 -11.57 -19.73
C CYS A 234 5.26 -12.47 -18.58
#